data_AF-A0A0M3IDQ5-F1
#
_entry.id   AF-A0A0M3IDQ5-F1
#
_cell.length_a   1.000
_cell.length_b   1.000
_cell.length_c   1.000
_cell.angle_alpha   90.00
_cell.angle_beta   90.00
_cell.angle_gamma   90.00
#
_symmetry.space_group_name_H-M   'P 1'
#
loop_
_entity.id
_entity.type
_entity.pdbx_description
1 polymer ?
#
loop_
_entity_poly.entity_id
_entity_poly.type
_entity_poly.pdbx_seq_one_letter_code
_entity_poly.pdbx_strand_id
1 'polypeptide(L)'
;MGAGNDLGVEGKGLYYSYYKTLITASSFFDGLYEVTHDNVTEYGHTINTLKRFNLYPEVLLGAAYRLFKKVVAQTKWRVETCWQVNRGANLPPVDSCEGIGNQHYFYVWNVFALFGTVVPIIFFIGIIVGDSIFGGFIAACCFFFNHGEATRVQWTPPLRESFGYPVFILQIFVVTYTLRVQKLWLDHYFEMYAGVITCGKVFAYVCFVYKGQIVGEEKFEHIITTGCAVDQVR
;
A
#
# COMPACT_ATOMS: atom_id res chain seq x y z
N MET A 1 26.57 18.69 -12.91
CA MET A 1 26.25 19.83 -12.03
C MET A 1 24.76 20.07 -12.10
N GLY A 2 24.07 19.78 -11.01
CA GLY A 2 22.61 19.81 -10.89
C GLY A 2 22.19 19.28 -9.53
N ALA A 3 22.94 19.66 -8.49
CA ALA A 3 22.60 19.46 -7.09
C ALA A 3 22.29 20.85 -6.56
N GLY A 4 21.02 21.13 -6.27
CA GLY A 4 20.60 22.43 -5.78
C GLY A 4 19.09 22.56 -5.73
N ASN A 5 18.56 22.49 -4.51
CA ASN A 5 17.30 23.06 -4.03
C ASN A 5 16.10 22.11 -3.77
N ASP A 6 16.31 20.94 -3.16
CA ASP A 6 15.21 20.13 -2.58
C ASP A 6 15.33 19.83 -1.08
N LEU A 7 16.22 20.52 -0.36
CA LEU A 7 16.54 20.31 1.07
C LEU A 7 15.38 20.55 2.07
N GLY A 8 14.18 20.90 1.61
CA GLY A 8 12.96 21.00 2.43
C GLY A 8 11.95 19.85 2.24
N VAL A 9 12.10 19.03 1.19
CA VAL A 9 11.19 17.93 0.80
C VAL A 9 11.82 16.54 1.05
N GLU A 10 13.12 16.51 1.33
CA GLU A 10 13.98 15.33 1.30
C GLU A 10 13.61 14.21 2.28
N GLY A 11 13.11 14.49 3.49
CA GLY A 11 12.82 13.43 4.47
C GLY A 11 11.62 12.55 4.12
N LYS A 12 10.61 13.10 3.42
CA LYS A 12 9.39 12.37 3.03
C LYS A 12 9.56 11.65 1.69
N GLY A 13 10.35 12.23 0.78
CA GLY A 13 10.69 11.61 -0.50
C GLY A 13 11.74 10.49 -0.42
N LEU A 14 12.53 10.43 0.67
CA LEU A 14 13.64 9.48 0.82
C LEU A 14 13.21 8.02 0.64
N TYR A 15 12.18 7.56 1.36
CA TYR A 15 11.70 6.17 1.27
C TYR A 15 11.20 5.83 -0.13
N TYR A 16 10.47 6.77 -0.75
CA TYR A 16 10.00 6.60 -2.12
C TYR A 16 11.16 6.57 -3.12
N SER A 17 12.25 7.31 -2.89
CA SER A 17 13.45 7.27 -3.71
C SER A 17 14.07 5.87 -3.74
N TYR A 18 14.21 5.21 -2.58
CA TYR A 18 14.72 3.84 -2.55
C TYR A 18 13.78 2.83 -3.21
N TYR A 19 12.46 2.99 -3.02
CA TYR A 19 11.47 2.22 -3.78
C TYR A 19 11.67 2.38 -5.29
N LYS A 20 11.89 3.61 -5.76
CA LYS A 20 12.16 3.92 -7.17
C LYS A 20 13.43 3.23 -7.67
N THR A 21 14.50 3.19 -6.87
CA THR A 21 15.74 2.46 -7.21
C THR A 21 15.46 0.97 -7.43
N LEU A 22 14.72 0.34 -6.50
CA LEU A 22 14.39 -1.09 -6.56
C LEU A 22 13.58 -1.49 -7.80
N ILE A 23 12.68 -0.62 -8.27
CA ILE A 23 11.84 -0.91 -9.43
C ILE A 23 12.52 -0.55 -10.76
N THR A 24 13.43 0.43 -10.76
CA THR A 24 14.12 0.92 -11.97
C THR A 24 15.35 0.06 -12.32
N ALA A 25 15.95 -0.61 -11.34
CA ALA A 25 17.08 -1.50 -11.55
C ALA A 25 16.78 -2.65 -12.53
N SER A 26 17.81 -3.09 -13.27
CA SER A 26 17.76 -4.19 -14.24
C SER A 26 17.20 -5.47 -13.65
N SER A 27 17.68 -5.84 -12.47
CA SER A 27 17.16 -6.96 -11.68
C SER A 27 16.79 -6.50 -10.26
N PHE A 28 15.98 -7.31 -9.58
CA PHE A 28 15.55 -6.99 -8.22
C PHE A 28 16.72 -7.12 -7.25
N PHE A 29 17.62 -8.09 -7.47
CA PHE A 29 18.79 -8.30 -6.65
C PHE A 29 19.83 -7.19 -6.86
N ASP A 30 19.97 -6.67 -8.08
CA ASP A 30 20.84 -5.52 -8.35
C ASP A 30 20.32 -4.28 -7.61
N GLY A 31 19.00 -4.01 -7.69
CA GLY A 31 18.39 -2.92 -6.94
C GLY A 31 18.53 -3.09 -5.41
N LEU A 32 18.42 -4.32 -4.90
CA LEU A 32 18.65 -4.60 -3.48
C LEU A 32 20.13 -4.41 -3.10
N TYR A 33 21.05 -4.80 -3.97
CA TYR A 33 22.48 -4.60 -3.79
C TYR A 33 22.82 -3.11 -3.72
N GLU A 34 22.31 -2.30 -4.65
CA GLU A 34 22.45 -0.84 -4.66
C GLU A 34 21.91 -0.20 -3.38
N VAL A 35 20.73 -0.61 -2.92
CA VAL A 35 20.16 -0.13 -1.65
C VAL A 35 21.04 -0.52 -0.44
N THR A 36 21.58 -1.73 -0.43
CA THR A 36 22.43 -2.19 0.69
C THR A 36 23.84 -1.62 0.72
N HIS A 37 24.34 -1.10 -0.41
CA HIS A 37 25.67 -0.50 -0.54
C HIS A 37 25.57 0.94 -1.04
N ASP A 38 24.77 1.75 -0.35
CA ASP A 38 24.59 3.14 -0.71
C ASP A 38 25.75 4.00 -0.20
N ASN A 39 26.30 4.82 -1.09
CA ASN A 39 27.36 5.80 -0.80
C ASN A 39 26.89 7.25 -0.97
N VAL A 40 25.62 7.46 -1.34
CA VAL A 40 25.06 8.77 -1.67
C VAL A 40 24.46 9.45 -0.43
N THR A 41 23.84 8.67 0.46
CA THR A 41 23.18 9.24 1.65
C THR A 41 24.14 9.66 2.76
N GLU A 42 25.32 9.05 2.87
CA GLU A 42 26.37 9.50 3.79
C GLU A 42 27.71 9.66 3.07
N TYR A 43 28.25 10.89 3.12
CA TYR A 43 29.54 11.18 2.52
C TYR A 43 30.66 10.41 3.20
N GLY A 44 31.45 9.68 2.42
CA GLY A 44 32.65 8.99 2.89
C GLY A 44 32.41 7.60 3.49
N HIS A 45 31.17 7.10 3.55
CA HIS A 45 30.86 5.76 4.06
C HIS A 45 29.79 5.04 3.23
N THR A 46 30.01 3.76 2.92
CA THR A 46 28.96 2.89 2.37
C THR A 46 28.13 2.34 3.52
N ILE A 47 26.83 2.59 3.52
CA ILE A 47 25.94 2.12 4.59
C ILE A 47 24.89 1.15 4.08
N ASN A 48 24.53 0.21 4.96
CA ASN A 48 23.38 -0.65 4.74
C ASN A 48 22.09 0.10 5.08
N THR A 49 21.52 0.77 4.08
CA THR A 49 20.29 1.58 4.24
C THR A 49 19.09 0.71 4.59
N LEU A 50 19.04 -0.53 4.11
CA LEU A 50 17.95 -1.48 4.39
C LEU A 50 17.78 -1.69 5.90
N LYS A 51 18.87 -2.02 6.61
CA LYS A 51 18.84 -2.24 8.06
C LYS A 51 18.69 -0.93 8.83
N ARG A 52 19.37 0.13 8.38
CA ARG A 52 19.41 1.41 9.12
C ARG A 52 18.07 2.13 9.11
N PHE A 53 17.39 2.15 7.97
CA PHE A 53 16.11 2.86 7.79
C PHE A 53 14.89 1.93 7.79
N ASN A 54 15.08 0.64 8.09
CA ASN A 54 14.02 -0.36 8.19
C ASN A 54 13.20 -0.48 6.89
N LEU A 55 13.87 -0.45 5.72
CA LEU A 55 13.25 -0.31 4.39
C LEU A 55 12.49 -1.57 3.89
N TYR A 56 12.13 -2.49 4.78
CA TYR A 56 11.46 -3.74 4.38
C TYR A 56 10.11 -3.53 3.67
N PRO A 57 9.21 -2.63 4.11
CA PRO A 57 7.96 -2.36 3.41
C PRO A 57 8.17 -1.93 1.95
N GLU A 58 9.15 -1.07 1.70
CA GLU A 58 9.44 -0.53 0.37
C GLU A 58 10.12 -1.58 -0.53
N VAL A 59 10.95 -2.46 0.03
CA VAL A 59 11.47 -3.66 -0.67
C VAL A 59 10.35 -4.60 -1.09
N LEU A 60 9.39 -4.86 -0.19
CA LEU A 60 8.23 -5.70 -0.49
C LEU A 60 7.34 -5.07 -1.57
N LEU A 61 7.07 -3.75 -1.48
CA LEU A 61 6.32 -3.01 -2.49
C LEU A 61 7.05 -3.00 -3.84
N GLY A 62 8.37 -2.83 -3.85
CA GLY A 62 9.18 -2.87 -5.07
C GLY A 62 9.13 -4.23 -5.75
N ALA A 63 9.25 -5.31 -4.98
CA ALA A 63 9.09 -6.68 -5.49
C ALA A 63 7.68 -6.90 -6.07
N ALA A 64 6.64 -6.46 -5.34
CA ALA A 64 5.25 -6.55 -5.77
C ALA A 64 4.99 -5.77 -7.06
N TYR A 65 5.54 -4.57 -7.21
CA TYR A 65 5.38 -3.75 -8.41
C TYR A 65 6.06 -4.39 -9.64
N ARG A 66 7.28 -4.93 -9.49
CA ARG A 66 7.96 -5.63 -10.59
C ARG A 66 7.19 -6.88 -11.01
N LEU A 67 6.62 -7.62 -10.05
CA LEU A 67 5.74 -8.76 -10.35
C LEU A 67 4.47 -8.29 -11.05
N PHE A 68 3.86 -7.22 -10.57
CA PHE A 68 2.67 -6.62 -11.17
C PHE A 68 2.92 -6.21 -12.64
N LYS A 69 4.00 -5.47 -12.94
CA LYS A 69 4.35 -5.11 -14.32
C LYS A 69 4.62 -6.33 -15.20
N LYS A 70 5.23 -7.39 -14.68
CA LYS A 70 5.41 -8.66 -15.41
C LYS A 70 4.05 -9.28 -15.78
N VAL A 71 3.12 -9.37 -14.83
CA VAL A 71 1.78 -9.90 -15.07
C VAL A 71 1.04 -9.06 -16.09
N VAL A 72 1.04 -7.73 -15.94
CA VAL A 72 0.38 -6.80 -16.88
C VAL A 72 0.97 -6.91 -18.28
N ALA A 73 2.29 -7.05 -18.41
CA ALA A 73 2.94 -7.24 -19.71
C ALA A 73 2.51 -8.54 -20.39
N GLN A 74 2.25 -9.60 -19.62
CA GLN A 74 1.75 -10.88 -20.12
C GLN A 74 0.28 -10.81 -20.51
N THR A 75 -0.56 -10.15 -19.71
CA THR A 75 -2.01 -10.08 -19.92
C THR A 75 -2.46 -8.97 -20.86
N LYS A 76 -1.56 -8.04 -21.24
CA LYS A 76 -1.83 -6.85 -22.06
C LYS A 76 -2.99 -6.00 -21.54
N TRP A 77 -3.17 -5.94 -20.22
CA TRP A 77 -4.20 -5.13 -19.60
C TRP A 77 -3.83 -3.64 -19.63
N ARG A 78 -4.82 -2.78 -19.91
CA ARG A 78 -4.65 -1.33 -19.87
C ARG A 78 -4.76 -0.85 -18.42
N VAL A 79 -3.61 -0.66 -17.76
CA VAL A 79 -3.51 -0.31 -16.33
C VAL A 79 -3.11 1.15 -16.06
N GLU A 80 -2.69 1.87 -17.10
CA GLU A 80 -2.36 3.29 -17.04
C GLU A 80 -2.84 3.99 -18.32
N THR A 81 -3.19 5.27 -18.18
CA THR A 81 -3.50 6.16 -19.30
C THR A 81 -2.50 7.30 -19.28
N CYS A 82 -1.81 7.52 -20.40
CA CYS A 82 -0.80 8.55 -20.54
C CYS A 82 -1.30 9.70 -21.40
N TRP A 83 -1.04 10.91 -20.93
CA TRP A 83 -1.36 12.15 -21.63
C TRP A 83 -0.09 12.95 -21.85
N GLN A 84 0.10 13.43 -23.07
CA GLN A 84 1.26 14.24 -23.42
C GLN A 84 0.95 15.71 -23.17
N VAL A 85 1.66 16.35 -22.24
CA VAL A 85 1.46 17.76 -21.89
C VAL A 85 2.53 18.64 -22.55
N ASN A 86 2.10 19.61 -23.35
CA ASN A 86 2.98 20.58 -23.96
C ASN A 86 3.34 21.69 -22.95
N ARG A 87 4.63 21.86 -22.65
CA ARG A 87 5.13 22.81 -21.63
C ARG A 87 5.48 24.21 -22.18
N GLY A 88 5.21 24.47 -23.47
CA GLY A 88 5.52 25.72 -24.15
C GLY A 88 6.34 25.54 -25.42
N ALA A 89 6.61 26.63 -26.13
CA ALA A 89 7.10 26.62 -27.52
C ALA A 89 8.51 26.05 -27.75
N ASN A 90 9.30 25.80 -26.70
CA ASN A 90 10.69 25.33 -26.82
C ASN A 90 11.05 24.17 -25.87
N LEU A 91 10.06 23.52 -25.26
CA LEU A 91 10.29 22.41 -24.34
C LEU A 91 9.73 21.12 -24.92
N PRO A 92 10.49 20.00 -24.86
CA PRO A 92 9.96 18.72 -25.27
C PRO A 92 8.74 18.40 -24.40
N PRO A 93 7.67 17.88 -25.01
CA PRO A 93 6.50 17.43 -24.28
C PRO A 93 6.88 16.33 -23.28
N VAL A 94 6.14 16.25 -22.19
CA VAL A 94 6.32 15.21 -21.16
C VAL A 94 5.05 14.39 -21.05
N ASP A 95 5.24 13.08 -20.97
CA ASP A 95 4.15 12.14 -20.76
C ASP A 95 3.82 12.05 -19.27
N SER A 96 2.57 12.37 -18.94
CA SER A 96 1.99 12.23 -17.62
C SER A 96 1.05 11.02 -17.64
N CYS A 97 1.48 9.93 -17.02
CA CYS A 97 0.69 8.69 -16.92
C CYS A 97 -0.03 8.61 -15.58
N GLU A 98 -1.31 8.24 -15.62
CA GLU A 98 -2.16 8.04 -14.44
C GLU A 98 -2.70 6.62 -14.37
N GLY A 99 -2.82 6.09 -13.15
CA GLY A 99 -3.35 4.76 -12.87
C GLY A 99 -2.36 3.84 -12.14
N ILE A 100 -2.82 2.66 -11.76
CA ILE A 100 -2.05 1.68 -10.98
C ILE A 100 -0.80 1.16 -11.70
N GLY A 101 -0.75 1.29 -13.03
CA GLY A 101 0.45 1.04 -13.84
C GLY A 101 1.62 1.93 -13.49
N ASN A 102 1.36 3.14 -13.02
CA ASN A 102 2.38 4.11 -12.65
C ASN A 102 2.92 3.84 -11.24
N GLN A 103 4.25 3.87 -11.12
CA GLN A 103 5.00 3.62 -9.88
C GLN A 103 4.54 4.44 -8.67
N HIS A 104 4.16 5.71 -8.85
CA HIS A 104 3.74 6.60 -7.77
C HIS A 104 2.37 6.20 -7.23
N TYR A 105 1.40 5.99 -8.14
CA TYR A 105 0.05 5.58 -7.78
C TYR A 105 0.04 4.20 -7.13
N PHE A 106 0.82 3.25 -7.67
CA PHE A 106 0.97 1.93 -7.07
C PHE A 106 1.44 2.01 -5.62
N TYR A 107 2.49 2.80 -5.36
CA TYR A 107 3.02 2.98 -4.00
C TYR A 107 1.96 3.58 -3.07
N VAL A 108 1.40 4.74 -3.43
CA VAL A 108 0.49 5.50 -2.57
C VAL A 108 -0.81 4.74 -2.30
N TRP A 109 -1.38 4.09 -3.32
CA TRP A 109 -2.58 3.28 -3.11
C TRP A 109 -2.34 2.15 -2.11
N ASN A 110 -1.25 1.39 -2.24
CA ASN A 110 -0.95 0.31 -1.29
C ASN A 110 -0.83 0.80 0.16
N VAL A 111 -0.24 1.98 0.38
CA VAL A 111 -0.21 2.62 1.70
C VAL A 111 -1.62 2.95 2.18
N PHE A 112 -2.46 3.54 1.33
CA PHE A 112 -3.84 3.87 1.69
C PHE A 112 -4.72 2.64 1.95
N ALA A 113 -4.57 1.53 1.21
CA ALA A 113 -5.31 0.31 1.54
C ALA A 113 -4.87 -0.29 2.87
N LEU A 114 -3.57 -0.30 3.17
CA LEU A 114 -3.09 -0.75 4.48
C LEU A 114 -3.69 0.13 5.59
N PHE A 115 -3.72 1.45 5.40
CA PHE A 115 -4.28 2.37 6.38
C PHE A 115 -5.81 2.29 6.49
N GLY A 116 -6.50 1.96 5.40
CA GLY A 116 -7.95 1.72 5.38
C GLY A 116 -8.40 0.60 6.33
N THR A 117 -7.49 -0.31 6.72
CA THR A 117 -7.79 -1.37 7.70
C THR A 117 -7.96 -0.87 9.13
N VAL A 118 -7.47 0.32 9.46
CA VAL A 118 -7.48 0.86 10.83
C VAL A 118 -8.90 1.04 11.36
N VAL A 119 -9.79 1.68 10.60
CA VAL A 119 -11.16 1.98 11.04
C VAL A 119 -11.95 0.71 11.37
N PRO A 120 -11.96 -0.33 10.51
CA PRO A 120 -12.55 -1.62 10.86
C PRO A 120 -11.96 -2.23 12.14
N ILE A 121 -10.63 -2.18 12.32
CA ILE A 121 -10.00 -2.76 13.52
C ILE A 121 -10.43 -1.98 14.78
N ILE A 122 -10.43 -0.65 14.75
CA ILE A 122 -10.91 0.19 15.85
C ILE A 122 -12.38 -0.09 16.17
N PHE A 123 -13.20 -0.27 15.14
CA PHE A 123 -14.61 -0.65 15.30
C PHE A 123 -14.75 -1.98 16.06
N PHE A 124 -13.99 -3.02 15.68
CA PHE A 124 -14.01 -4.30 16.38
C PHE A 124 -13.42 -4.22 17.80
N ILE A 125 -12.37 -3.43 18.03
CA ILE A 125 -11.87 -3.15 19.38
C ILE A 125 -12.99 -2.54 20.24
N GLY A 126 -13.71 -1.54 19.71
CA GLY A 126 -14.83 -0.89 20.40
C GLY A 126 -15.97 -1.85 20.74
N ILE A 127 -16.26 -2.82 19.87
CA ILE A 127 -17.24 -3.89 20.15
C ILE A 127 -16.78 -4.78 21.29
N ILE A 128 -15.53 -5.25 21.26
CA ILE A 128 -14.98 -6.18 22.27
C ILE A 128 -14.93 -5.52 23.65
N VAL A 129 -14.56 -4.23 23.71
CA VAL A 129 -14.44 -3.50 24.97
C VAL A 129 -15.80 -3.06 25.50
N GLY A 130 -16.72 -2.66 24.61
CA GLY A 130 -18.04 -2.13 25.00
C GLY A 130 -19.17 -3.15 25.08
N ASP A 131 -18.92 -4.44 24.76
CA ASP A 131 -19.92 -5.51 24.61
C ASP A 131 -21.16 -5.10 23.77
N SER A 132 -20.97 -4.16 22.84
CA SER A 132 -22.05 -3.56 22.08
C SER A 132 -21.54 -3.01 20.75
N ILE A 133 -22.35 -3.19 19.70
CA ILE A 133 -22.10 -2.64 18.37
C ILE A 133 -22.01 -1.09 18.44
N PHE A 134 -22.75 -0.48 19.35
CA PHE A 134 -22.72 0.97 19.56
C PHE A 134 -21.34 1.47 20.03
N GLY A 135 -20.62 0.67 20.83
CA GLY A 135 -19.25 0.99 21.25
C GLY A 135 -18.28 1.04 20.06
N GLY A 136 -18.44 0.14 19.09
CA GLY A 136 -17.69 0.17 17.83
C GLY A 136 -17.95 1.43 17.02
N PHE A 137 -19.22 1.82 16.86
CA PHE A 137 -19.59 3.04 16.13
C PHE A 137 -19.04 4.30 16.80
N ILE A 138 -19.14 4.43 18.13
CA ILE A 138 -18.55 5.56 18.86
C ILE A 138 -17.05 5.62 18.59
N ALA A 139 -16.34 4.50 18.72
CA ALA A 139 -14.89 4.46 18.51
C ALA A 139 -14.49 4.88 17.09
N ALA A 140 -15.23 4.40 16.07
CA ALA A 140 -15.00 4.80 14.67
C ALA A 140 -15.28 6.30 14.44
N CYS A 141 -16.38 6.83 14.97
CA CYS A 141 -16.71 8.25 14.88
C CYS A 141 -15.63 9.11 15.55
N CYS A 142 -15.19 8.75 16.76
CA CYS A 142 -14.11 9.44 17.47
C CYS A 142 -12.82 9.45 16.66
N PHE A 143 -12.49 8.34 15.98
CA PHE A 143 -11.34 8.29 15.09
C PHE A 143 -11.47 9.26 13.91
N PHE A 144 -12.63 9.32 13.25
CA PHE A 144 -12.85 10.23 12.12
C PHE A 144 -12.80 11.71 12.55
N PHE A 145 -13.43 12.07 13.67
CA PHE A 145 -13.35 13.44 14.20
C PHE A 145 -11.93 13.84 14.56
N ASN A 146 -11.14 12.90 15.06
CA ASN A 146 -9.75 13.13 15.44
C ASN A 146 -8.74 12.75 14.33
N HIS A 147 -9.19 12.50 13.10
CA HIS A 147 -8.34 11.92 12.06
C HIS A 147 -7.10 12.77 11.75
N GLY A 148 -7.23 14.10 11.80
CA GLY A 148 -6.13 15.04 11.54
C GLY A 148 -4.98 14.97 12.54
N GLU A 149 -5.27 14.65 13.81
CA GLU A 149 -4.25 14.47 14.85
C GLU A 149 -3.85 12.99 15.02
N ALA A 150 -4.79 12.06 14.73
CA ALA A 150 -4.55 10.63 14.81
C ALA A 150 -3.62 10.13 13.69
N THR A 151 -3.68 10.76 12.51
CA THR A 151 -2.84 10.38 11.38
C THR A 151 -2.66 11.52 10.36
N ARG A 152 -1.46 11.58 9.79
CA ARG A 152 -1.15 12.46 8.64
C ARG A 152 -0.95 11.69 7.33
N VAL A 153 -1.45 10.46 7.24
CA VAL A 153 -1.29 9.58 6.05
C VAL A 153 -1.73 10.26 4.75
N GLN A 154 -2.81 11.06 4.79
CA GLN A 154 -3.34 11.78 3.62
C GLN A 154 -2.35 12.83 3.05
N TRP A 155 -1.55 13.44 3.93
CA TRP A 155 -0.60 14.49 3.56
C TRP A 155 0.77 13.92 3.23
N THR A 156 1.15 12.84 3.91
CA THR A 156 2.50 12.27 3.83
C THR A 156 2.45 10.74 3.83
N PRO A 157 2.05 10.11 2.71
CA PRO A 157 1.92 8.65 2.62
C PRO A 157 3.21 7.86 2.92
N PRO A 158 4.42 8.24 2.43
CA PRO A 158 5.63 7.41 2.54
C PRO A 158 6.28 7.40 3.93
N LEU A 159 5.57 7.84 4.96
CA LEU A 159 6.10 7.91 6.31
C LEU A 159 6.02 6.55 7.02
N ARG A 160 7.01 6.25 7.87
CA ARG A 160 7.10 4.99 8.62
C ARG A 160 5.92 4.76 9.57
N GLU A 161 5.40 5.84 10.15
CA GLU A 161 4.18 5.83 10.96
C GLU A 161 2.96 5.33 10.16
N SER A 162 2.87 5.63 8.85
CA SER A 162 1.77 5.17 8.00
C SER A 162 1.78 3.65 7.83
N PHE A 163 2.96 3.03 7.84
CA PHE A 163 3.12 1.57 7.79
C PHE A 163 2.99 0.91 9.16
N GLY A 164 3.54 1.55 10.21
CA GLY A 164 3.55 0.99 11.55
C GLY A 164 2.19 1.07 12.25
N TYR A 165 1.45 2.16 12.07
CA TYR A 165 0.22 2.42 12.81
C TYR A 165 -0.86 1.33 12.64
N PRO A 166 -1.18 0.85 11.42
CA PRO A 166 -2.14 -0.24 11.25
C PRO A 166 -1.69 -1.54 11.93
N VAL A 167 -0.39 -1.85 11.90
CA VAL A 167 0.18 -3.03 12.55
C VAL A 167 0.09 -2.92 14.07
N PHE A 168 0.35 -1.75 14.64
CA PHE A 168 0.21 -1.51 16.08
C PHE A 168 -1.24 -1.63 16.55
N ILE A 169 -2.20 -1.03 15.83
CA ILE A 169 -3.62 -1.11 16.16
C ILE A 169 -4.12 -2.57 16.06
N LEU A 170 -3.63 -3.31 15.07
CA LEU A 170 -3.91 -4.75 14.93
C LEU A 170 -3.33 -5.58 16.08
N GLN A 171 -2.13 -5.25 16.54
CA GLN A 171 -1.54 -5.88 17.73
C GLN A 171 -2.39 -5.60 18.98
N ILE A 172 -2.85 -4.36 19.17
CA ILE A 172 -3.75 -4.00 20.27
C ILE A 172 -5.05 -4.80 20.19
N PHE A 173 -5.62 -4.95 18.99
CA PHE A 173 -6.80 -5.78 18.78
C PHE A 173 -6.56 -7.24 19.20
N VAL A 174 -5.48 -7.86 18.74
CA VAL A 174 -5.15 -9.26 19.08
C VAL A 174 -4.96 -9.43 20.59
N VAL A 175 -4.23 -8.51 21.24
CA VAL A 175 -4.05 -8.52 22.70
C VAL A 175 -5.38 -8.36 23.43
N THR A 176 -6.22 -7.42 23.00
CA THR A 176 -7.53 -7.16 23.60
C THR A 176 -8.45 -8.38 23.47
N TYR A 177 -8.45 -9.03 22.31
CA TYR A 177 -9.18 -10.26 22.06
C TYR A 177 -8.71 -11.40 22.99
N THR A 178 -7.40 -11.62 23.06
CA THR A 178 -6.76 -12.64 23.92
C THR A 178 -7.12 -12.43 25.39
N LEU A 179 -7.05 -11.18 25.89
CA LEU A 179 -7.40 -10.89 27.28
C LEU A 179 -8.89 -11.11 27.59
N ARG A 180 -9.76 -10.97 26.59
CA ARG A 180 -11.22 -11.14 26.75
C ARG A 180 -11.62 -12.61 26.74
N VAL A 181 -11.00 -13.42 25.89
CA VAL A 181 -11.24 -14.86 25.81
C VAL A 181 -10.38 -15.53 26.88
N GLN A 182 -10.87 -15.67 28.10
CA GLN A 182 -10.17 -16.40 29.18
C GLN A 182 -10.00 -17.90 28.85
N LYS A 183 -9.07 -18.26 27.95
CA LYS A 183 -8.66 -19.64 27.65
C LYS A 183 -7.26 -19.98 28.19
N LEU A 184 -6.94 -21.27 28.27
CA LEU A 184 -5.64 -21.75 28.76
C LEU A 184 -4.47 -21.17 27.93
N TRP A 185 -3.36 -20.83 28.58
CA TRP A 185 -2.19 -20.14 27.99
C TRP A 185 -1.61 -20.81 26.72
N LEU A 186 -1.73 -22.12 26.56
CA LEU A 186 -1.24 -22.85 25.38
C LEU A 186 -2.06 -22.61 24.11
N ASP A 187 -3.38 -22.43 24.22
CA ASP A 187 -4.24 -22.09 23.06
C ASP A 187 -3.94 -20.68 22.56
N HIS A 188 -3.63 -19.76 23.48
CA HIS A 188 -3.27 -18.37 23.17
C HIS A 188 -1.97 -18.25 22.38
N TYR A 189 -0.97 -19.10 22.61
CA TYR A 189 0.29 -19.06 21.85
C TYR A 189 0.07 -19.42 20.38
N PHE A 190 -0.74 -20.45 20.10
CA PHE A 190 -1.06 -20.86 18.74
C PHE A 190 -1.98 -19.85 18.02
N GLU A 191 -2.95 -19.25 18.71
CA GLU A 191 -3.80 -18.20 18.15
C GLU A 191 -3.03 -16.89 17.90
N MET A 192 -2.11 -16.48 18.79
CA MET A 192 -1.23 -15.32 18.53
C MET A 192 -0.28 -15.58 17.35
N TYR A 193 0.33 -16.76 17.29
CA TYR A 193 1.19 -17.15 16.17
C TYR A 193 0.39 -17.19 14.85
N ALA A 194 -0.82 -17.74 14.88
CA ALA A 194 -1.74 -17.73 13.75
C ALA A 194 -2.21 -16.31 13.40
N GLY A 195 -2.44 -15.43 14.39
CA GLY A 195 -2.82 -14.04 14.21
C GLY A 195 -1.72 -13.23 13.53
N VAL A 196 -0.47 -13.34 14.00
CA VAL A 196 0.69 -12.70 13.36
C VAL A 196 0.91 -13.21 11.92
N ILE A 197 0.78 -14.52 11.69
CA ILE A 197 0.83 -15.10 10.33
C ILE A 197 -0.37 -14.65 9.50
N THR A 198 -1.56 -14.52 10.09
CA THR A 198 -2.77 -14.08 9.38
C THR A 198 -2.68 -12.60 9.04
N CYS A 199 -2.12 -11.75 9.88
CA CYS A 199 -1.83 -10.34 9.57
C CYS A 199 -0.77 -10.22 8.46
N GLY A 200 0.26 -11.07 8.48
CA GLY A 200 1.21 -11.20 7.37
C GLY A 200 0.57 -11.73 6.08
N LYS A 201 -0.40 -12.64 6.19
CA LYS A 201 -1.22 -13.12 5.08
C LYS A 201 -2.27 -12.11 4.63
N VAL A 202 -2.75 -11.23 5.50
CA VAL A 202 -3.66 -10.11 5.18
C VAL A 202 -2.88 -9.03 4.46
N PHE A 203 -1.62 -8.79 4.79
CA PHE A 203 -0.73 -7.99 3.95
C PHE A 203 -0.55 -8.63 2.55
N ALA A 204 -0.33 -9.95 2.49
CA ALA A 204 -0.33 -10.68 1.21
C ALA A 204 -1.71 -10.73 0.52
N TYR A 205 -2.80 -10.65 1.28
CA TYR A 205 -4.18 -10.64 0.79
C TYR A 205 -4.59 -9.24 0.33
N VAL A 206 -4.05 -8.17 0.91
CA VAL A 206 -4.15 -6.81 0.37
C VAL A 206 -3.43 -6.78 -0.97
N CYS A 207 -2.25 -7.39 -1.10
CA CYS A 207 -1.62 -7.64 -2.41
C CYS A 207 -2.49 -8.50 -3.35
N PHE A 208 -3.37 -9.37 -2.84
CA PHE A 208 -4.34 -10.15 -3.62
C PHE A 208 -5.64 -9.37 -3.94
N VAL A 209 -6.11 -8.49 -3.06
CA VAL A 209 -7.23 -7.57 -3.30
C VAL A 209 -6.83 -6.54 -4.36
N TYR A 210 -5.55 -6.19 -4.47
CA TYR A 210 -5.02 -5.48 -5.64
C TYR A 210 -5.03 -6.30 -6.94
N LYS A 211 -5.06 -7.64 -6.88
CA LYS A 211 -5.47 -8.45 -8.04
C LYS A 211 -6.98 -8.39 -8.27
N GLY A 212 -7.78 -8.16 -7.23
CA GLY A 212 -9.24 -8.08 -7.28
C GLY A 212 -9.83 -6.74 -7.74
N GLN A 213 -9.08 -5.63 -7.70
CA GLN A 213 -9.52 -4.33 -8.22
C GLN A 213 -9.22 -4.11 -9.72
N ILE A 214 -8.81 -5.15 -10.46
CA ILE A 214 -8.79 -5.16 -11.95
C ILE A 214 -9.83 -6.14 -12.50
N VAL A 215 -11.00 -6.17 -11.87
CA VAL A 215 -12.25 -6.52 -12.55
C VAL A 215 -13.22 -5.39 -12.26
N GLY A 216 -12.96 -4.25 -12.91
CA GLY A 216 -13.96 -3.21 -13.03
C GLY A 216 -15.17 -3.79 -13.76
N GLU A 217 -16.33 -3.61 -13.15
CA GLU A 217 -17.56 -3.19 -13.81
C GLU A 217 -17.52 -3.25 -15.34
N GLU A 218 -17.94 -4.38 -15.90
CA GLU A 218 -18.86 -4.42 -17.04
C GLU A 218 -19.61 -5.75 -16.94
N LYS A 219 -20.95 -5.69 -17.06
CA LYS A 219 -21.94 -6.79 -17.04
C LYS A 219 -22.69 -7.06 -15.72
N PHE A 220 -23.32 -6.03 -15.15
CA PHE A 220 -24.53 -6.25 -14.33
C PHE A 220 -25.81 -5.56 -14.84
N GLU A 221 -25.81 -4.99 -16.05
CA GLU A 221 -27.03 -4.36 -16.62
C GLU A 221 -27.36 -4.76 -18.07
N HIS A 222 -27.02 -5.99 -18.48
CA HIS A 222 -27.44 -6.48 -19.81
C HIS A 222 -28.04 -7.90 -19.86
N ILE A 223 -28.40 -8.50 -18.72
CA ILE A 223 -29.01 -9.85 -18.65
C ILE A 223 -30.43 -9.83 -18.03
N ILE A 224 -31.17 -8.72 -18.13
CA ILE A 224 -32.60 -8.69 -17.74
C ILE A 224 -33.53 -8.16 -18.86
N THR A 225 -33.03 -7.56 -19.94
CA THR A 225 -33.91 -6.82 -20.88
C THR A 225 -33.81 -7.16 -22.37
N THR A 226 -33.15 -8.25 -22.79
CA THR A 226 -33.22 -8.68 -24.21
C THR A 226 -33.36 -10.20 -24.36
N GLY A 227 -34.56 -10.69 -24.07
CA GLY A 227 -35.14 -11.76 -24.86
C GLY A 227 -35.75 -11.17 -26.14
N CYS A 228 -35.21 -11.57 -27.29
CA CYS A 228 -35.67 -11.44 -28.69
C CYS A 228 -34.42 -11.10 -29.54
N ALA A 229 -33.73 -12.10 -30.08
CA ALA A 229 -34.00 -12.73 -31.37
C ALA A 229 -33.57 -11.89 -32.57
N VAL A 230 -32.92 -12.57 -33.54
CA VAL A 230 -32.76 -12.21 -34.96
C VAL A 230 -31.68 -11.12 -35.21
N ASP A 231 -30.66 -11.24 -36.07
CA ASP A 231 -30.33 -12.20 -37.12
C ASP A 231 -28.83 -12.21 -37.42
N GLN A 232 -28.43 -13.26 -38.13
CA GLN A 232 -27.17 -13.40 -38.86
C GLN A 232 -27.07 -12.43 -40.07
N VAL A 233 -25.84 -12.35 -40.62
CA VAL A 233 -25.47 -12.11 -42.02
C VAL A 233 -24.75 -10.78 -42.35
N ARG A 234 -23.49 -11.00 -42.75
CA ARG A 234 -22.59 -10.25 -43.67
C ARG A 234 -21.88 -8.99 -43.16
#